data_AF-A0A962WKQ6-F1
#
_entry.id   AF-A0A962WKQ6-F1
#
_cell.length_a   1.000
_cell.length_b   1.000
_cell.length_c   1.000
_cell.angle_alpha   90.00
_cell.angle_beta   90.00
_cell.angle_gamma   90.00
#
_symmetry.space_group_name_H-M   'P 1'
#
loop_
_entity.id
_entity.type
_entity.pdbx_description
1 polymer ?
#
loop_
_entity_poly.entity_id
_entity_poly.type
_entity_poly.pdbx_seq_one_letter_code
_entity_poly.pdbx_strand_id
1 'polypeptide(L)'
;QGNVWVYFGERPAAVEDIPRLPGLADDARYQHAECMTFEAEADHAVIGLMDPAHGPYVHRAWWWRTPRSIHEKQKRFEPSHLGFTMVRHRPSSNSRAYAVLGGVPQTEIAFRLPGVRIEQVQTERHLYCGLTAITPIDGQRTRVSHVMYWTMPWLNLFKPLVGRFARAFLDQDRRVVARQQQGLRFNPRLMLINDADQQARWYFQLKREYQRAMDSGEPFRNPVEAAILSWRS
;
A
#
# COMPACT_ATOMS: atom_id res chain seq x y z
N GLN A 1 -4.49 -15.54 9.66
CA GLN A 1 -3.92 -14.23 10.06
C GLN A 1 -4.97 -13.20 10.53
N GLY A 2 -6.17 -13.60 10.97
CA GLY A 2 -7.14 -12.67 11.58
C GLY A 2 -7.93 -11.75 10.64
N ASN A 3 -7.80 -11.91 9.32
CA ASN A 3 -8.55 -11.16 8.31
C ASN A 3 -9.71 -12.00 7.74
N VAL A 4 -10.79 -11.33 7.34
CA VAL A 4 -11.91 -11.96 6.62
C VAL A 4 -11.87 -11.50 5.17
N TRP A 5 -11.81 -12.45 4.25
CA TRP A 5 -11.88 -12.21 2.81
C TRP A 5 -13.19 -12.75 2.29
N VAL A 6 -13.83 -12.00 1.40
CA VAL A 6 -15.11 -12.38 0.78
C VAL A 6 -14.94 -12.30 -0.72
N TYR A 7 -15.33 -13.36 -1.41
CA TYR A 7 -15.41 -13.39 -2.86
C TYR A 7 -16.84 -13.09 -3.30
N PHE A 8 -16.98 -12.14 -4.21
CA PHE A 8 -18.23 -11.82 -4.88
C PHE A 8 -18.05 -12.05 -6.38
N GLY A 9 -18.63 -13.13 -6.89
CA GLY A 9 -18.58 -13.47 -8.30
C GLY A 9 -19.27 -14.78 -8.62
N GLU A 10 -19.54 -15.00 -9.90
CA GLU A 10 -20.27 -16.17 -10.40
C GLU A 10 -19.34 -17.36 -10.73
N ARG A 11 -18.02 -17.17 -10.60
CA ARG A 11 -17.00 -18.16 -10.99
C ARG A 11 -16.12 -18.56 -9.80
N PRO A 12 -16.64 -19.31 -8.82
CA PRO A 12 -15.89 -19.69 -7.62
C PRO A 12 -14.63 -20.52 -7.93
N ALA A 13 -14.61 -21.24 -9.07
CA ALA A 13 -13.43 -21.98 -9.51
C ALA A 13 -12.29 -21.08 -10.01
N ALA A 14 -12.56 -19.81 -10.31
CA ALA A 14 -11.57 -18.81 -10.72
C ALA A 14 -11.14 -17.91 -9.54
N VAL A 15 -11.50 -18.29 -8.30
CA VAL A 15 -11.11 -17.56 -7.10
C VAL A 15 -9.62 -17.71 -6.88
N GLU A 16 -8.94 -16.58 -6.81
CA GLU A 16 -7.54 -16.50 -6.43
C GLU A 16 -7.35 -16.75 -4.94
N ASP A 17 -6.20 -17.32 -4.58
CA ASP A 17 -5.84 -17.53 -3.18
C ASP A 17 -5.76 -16.19 -2.42
N ILE A 18 -6.30 -16.20 -1.20
CA ILE A 18 -6.24 -15.03 -0.34
C ILE A 18 -4.78 -14.60 -0.09
N PRO A 19 -4.48 -13.29 0.00
CA PRO A 19 -3.14 -12.83 0.31
C PRO A 19 -2.66 -13.39 1.66
N ARG A 20 -1.54 -14.11 1.62
CA ARG A 20 -0.78 -14.49 2.81
C ARG A 20 0.26 -13.42 3.09
N LEU A 21 0.41 -13.03 4.35
CA LEU A 21 1.44 -12.08 4.79
C LEU A 21 2.74 -12.85 5.04
N PRO A 22 3.79 -12.68 4.21
CA PRO A 22 5.02 -13.46 4.33
C PRO A 22 5.71 -13.25 5.69
N GLY A 23 6.38 -14.29 6.21
CA GLY A 23 7.14 -14.19 7.47
C GLY A 23 6.30 -14.14 8.75
N LEU A 24 4.97 -14.15 8.66
CA LEU A 24 4.07 -14.33 9.79
C LEU A 24 3.50 -15.75 9.78
N ALA A 25 3.30 -16.33 10.97
CA ALA A 25 2.62 -17.60 11.11
C ALA A 25 1.16 -17.53 10.60
N ASP A 26 0.59 -18.66 10.18
CA ASP A 26 -0.78 -18.71 9.66
C ASP A 26 -1.82 -18.30 10.72
N ASP A 27 -1.53 -18.59 11.99
CA ASP A 27 -2.33 -18.22 13.16
C ASP A 27 -1.94 -16.86 13.77
N ALA A 28 -1.03 -16.10 13.15
CA ALA A 28 -0.64 -14.79 13.64
C ALA A 28 -1.87 -13.89 13.82
N ARG A 29 -1.89 -13.16 14.94
CA ARG A 29 -2.91 -12.14 15.25
C ARG A 29 -2.36 -10.76 14.94
N TYR A 30 -3.19 -9.88 14.41
CA TYR A 30 -2.85 -8.48 14.27
C TYR A 30 -2.79 -7.80 15.65
N GLN A 31 -2.00 -6.74 15.74
CA GLN A 31 -1.89 -5.95 16.96
C GLN A 31 -2.77 -4.70 16.89
N HIS A 32 -3.08 -4.21 15.69
CA HIS A 32 -4.00 -3.12 15.45
C HIS A 32 -4.68 -3.25 14.09
N ALA A 33 -5.93 -2.80 13.98
CA ALA A 33 -6.67 -2.69 12.74
C ALA A 33 -7.46 -1.39 12.75
N GLU A 34 -7.43 -0.66 11.64
CA GLU A 34 -8.16 0.59 11.45
C GLU A 34 -8.89 0.52 10.10
N CYS A 35 -10.15 0.93 10.10
CA CYS A 35 -11.00 0.91 8.91
C CYS A 35 -11.63 2.29 8.73
N MET A 36 -11.55 2.82 7.51
CA MET A 36 -12.07 4.14 7.20
C MET A 36 -12.77 4.14 5.84
N THR A 37 -13.89 4.85 5.75
CA THR A 37 -14.59 5.05 4.47
C THR A 37 -14.04 6.28 3.76
N PHE A 38 -13.68 6.10 2.51
CA PHE A 38 -13.26 7.14 1.58
C PHE A 38 -14.43 7.44 0.65
N GLU A 39 -14.74 8.72 0.48
CA GLU A 39 -15.75 9.21 -0.48
C GLU A 39 -15.12 9.26 -1.88
N ALA A 40 -14.71 8.11 -2.38
CA ALA A 40 -14.15 7.91 -3.72
C ALA A 40 -14.40 6.49 -4.23
N GLU A 41 -14.43 6.36 -5.55
CA GLU A 41 -14.37 5.06 -6.23
C GLU A 41 -13.07 4.32 -5.88
N ALA A 42 -13.12 2.99 -5.92
CA ALA A 42 -12.04 2.12 -5.49
C ALA A 42 -10.71 2.40 -6.21
N ASP A 43 -10.71 2.66 -7.51
CA ASP A 43 -9.48 2.94 -8.26
C ASP A 43 -8.79 4.22 -7.79
N HIS A 44 -9.55 5.26 -7.48
CA HIS A 44 -9.00 6.49 -6.91
C HIS A 44 -8.42 6.26 -5.51
N ALA A 45 -9.08 5.43 -4.69
CA ALA A 45 -8.55 5.06 -3.38
C ALA A 45 -7.26 4.24 -3.49
N VAL A 46 -7.18 3.28 -4.43
CA VAL A 46 -5.96 2.48 -4.67
C VAL A 46 -4.80 3.37 -5.09
N ILE A 47 -5.00 4.26 -6.06
CA ILE A 47 -3.94 5.14 -6.57
C ILE A 47 -3.44 6.08 -5.47
N GLY A 48 -4.35 6.63 -4.66
CA GLY A 48 -3.97 7.47 -3.51
C GLY A 48 -3.04 6.77 -2.52
N LEU A 49 -3.15 5.45 -2.38
CA LEU A 49 -2.29 4.63 -1.50
C LEU A 49 -1.00 4.14 -2.17
N MET A 50 -0.92 4.20 -3.50
CA MET A 50 0.25 3.80 -4.28
C MET A 50 1.28 4.91 -4.38
N ASP A 51 0.83 6.17 -4.49
CA ASP A 51 1.71 7.31 -4.76
C ASP A 51 2.71 7.53 -3.61
N PRO A 52 4.02 7.30 -3.81
CA PRO A 52 5.01 7.55 -2.77
C PRO A 52 5.39 9.04 -2.66
N ALA A 53 5.01 9.88 -3.63
CA ALA A 53 5.39 11.28 -3.72
C ALA A 53 4.52 12.21 -2.86
N HIS A 54 3.27 11.84 -2.55
CA HIS A 54 2.41 12.66 -1.67
C HIS A 54 2.91 12.73 -0.23
N GLY A 55 3.71 11.76 0.23
CA GLY A 55 4.06 11.59 1.64
C GLY A 55 4.55 12.86 2.37
N PRO A 56 5.51 13.63 1.83
CA PRO A 56 5.97 14.89 2.44
C PRO A 56 4.94 16.02 2.45
N TYR A 57 3.96 15.97 1.54
CA TYR A 57 2.97 17.03 1.36
C TYR A 57 1.72 16.77 2.21
N VAL A 58 1.32 15.51 2.35
CA VAL A 58 0.12 15.09 3.08
C VAL A 58 0.43 14.80 4.54
N HIS A 59 1.51 14.07 4.82
CA HIS A 59 1.88 13.67 6.19
C HIS A 59 2.84 14.63 6.86
N ARG A 60 2.41 15.89 7.00
CA ARG A 60 3.13 16.91 7.76
C ARG A 60 2.94 16.70 9.25
N ALA A 61 3.70 15.77 9.84
CA ALA A 61 3.89 15.73 11.28
C ALA A 61 5.15 16.52 11.67
N TRP A 62 5.04 17.35 12.72
CA TRP A 62 6.13 18.19 13.23
C TRP A 62 7.35 17.40 13.73
N TRP A 63 7.23 16.08 13.89
CA TRP A 63 8.31 15.16 14.28
C TRP A 63 8.84 14.24 13.16
N TRP A 64 8.33 14.32 11.91
CA TRP A 64 8.70 13.36 10.85
C TRP A 64 9.46 13.97 9.66
N ARG A 65 8.97 15.04 9.03
CA ARG A 65 9.62 15.65 7.86
C ARG A 65 9.42 17.16 7.76
N THR A 66 10.51 17.88 7.46
CA THR A 66 10.50 19.31 7.09
C THR A 66 10.63 19.47 5.58
N PRO A 67 10.26 20.62 4.97
CA PRO A 67 10.40 20.83 3.52
C PRO A 67 11.83 20.64 2.98
N ARG A 68 12.85 20.75 3.85
CA ARG A 68 14.27 20.51 3.52
C ARG A 68 14.64 19.02 3.39
N SER A 69 13.71 18.11 3.65
CA SER A 69 13.92 16.64 3.61
C SER A 69 13.47 15.97 2.31
N ILE A 70 13.24 16.75 1.24
CA ILE A 70 12.94 16.22 -0.09
C ILE A 70 14.26 15.76 -0.73
N HIS A 71 14.40 14.45 -0.90
CA HIS A 71 15.56 13.82 -1.53
C HIS A 71 15.11 13.05 -2.77
N GLU A 72 16.01 12.91 -3.73
CA GLU A 72 15.80 11.94 -4.80
C GLU A 72 15.84 10.54 -4.19
N LYS A 73 14.85 9.73 -4.52
CA LYS A 73 14.74 8.33 -4.13
C LYS A 73 14.66 7.51 -5.40
N GLN A 74 15.47 6.46 -5.44
CA GLN A 74 15.40 5.44 -6.47
C GLN A 74 14.97 4.14 -5.82
N LYS A 75 13.98 3.48 -6.41
CA LYS A 75 13.45 2.20 -5.94
C LYS A 75 13.32 1.24 -7.11
N ARG A 76 13.77 0.02 -6.91
CA ARG A 76 13.62 -1.06 -7.89
C ARG A 76 12.27 -1.74 -7.66
N PHE A 77 11.56 -1.97 -8.75
CA PHE A 77 10.29 -2.66 -8.80
C PHE A 77 10.40 -3.87 -9.72
N GLU A 78 9.74 -4.95 -9.34
CA GLU A 78 9.70 -6.20 -10.10
C GLU A 78 8.26 -6.71 -10.21
N PRO A 79 7.90 -7.41 -11.30
CA PRO A 79 6.62 -8.09 -11.38
C PRO A 79 6.47 -9.11 -10.25
N SER A 80 5.27 -9.19 -9.70
CA SER A 80 4.92 -10.19 -8.68
C SER A 80 3.52 -10.74 -8.96
N HIS A 81 3.08 -11.75 -8.22
CA HIS A 81 1.80 -12.40 -8.47
C HIS A 81 0.63 -11.38 -8.43
N LEU A 82 -0.07 -11.25 -9.56
CA LEU A 82 -1.15 -10.28 -9.81
C LEU A 82 -0.80 -8.83 -9.47
N GLY A 83 0.47 -8.43 -9.66
CA GLY A 83 0.94 -7.19 -9.07
C GLY A 83 2.39 -6.85 -9.36
N PHE A 84 2.95 -5.97 -8.53
CA PHE A 84 4.37 -5.60 -8.57
C PHE A 84 4.88 -5.32 -7.16
N THR A 85 6.16 -5.53 -6.95
CA THR A 85 6.81 -5.38 -5.65
C THR A 85 7.96 -4.39 -5.75
N MET A 86 7.94 -3.38 -4.90
CA MET A 86 9.13 -2.61 -4.58
C MET A 86 10.06 -3.51 -3.76
N VAL A 87 11.13 -3.99 -4.39
CA VAL A 87 12.02 -4.98 -3.77
C VAL A 87 12.77 -4.39 -2.58
N ARG A 88 13.24 -5.30 -1.71
CA ARG A 88 13.96 -4.95 -0.48
C ARG A 88 15.09 -3.98 -0.78
N HIS A 89 15.04 -2.85 -0.09
CA HIS A 89 16.12 -1.89 -0.09
C HIS A 89 16.52 -1.58 1.35
N ARG A 90 17.82 -1.40 1.55
CA ARG A 90 18.32 -0.87 2.82
C ARG A 90 18.08 0.65 2.86
N PRO A 91 17.86 1.24 4.03
CA PRO A 91 17.70 2.67 4.16
C PRO A 91 19.03 3.35 3.85
N SER A 92 18.98 4.59 3.38
CA SER A 92 20.16 5.33 2.94
C SER A 92 21.06 5.85 4.06
N SER A 93 20.66 5.75 5.33
CA SER A 93 21.41 6.34 6.46
C SER A 93 21.52 5.39 7.63
N ASN A 94 22.74 5.18 8.14
CA ASN A 94 22.97 4.42 9.36
C ASN A 94 22.57 5.27 10.58
N SER A 95 21.51 4.88 11.28
CA SER A 95 21.09 5.56 12.51
C SER A 95 21.19 4.63 13.71
N ARG A 96 21.55 5.18 14.87
CA ARG A 96 21.52 4.47 16.17
C ARG A 96 20.12 3.93 16.51
N ALA A 97 19.06 4.43 15.86
CA ALA A 97 17.70 3.92 16.00
C ALA A 97 17.54 2.49 15.46
N TYR A 98 18.40 2.01 14.56
CA TYR A 98 18.36 0.63 14.06
C TYR A 98 18.67 -0.41 15.13
N ALA A 99 19.53 -0.09 16.09
CA ALA A 99 19.78 -0.97 17.23
C ALA A 99 18.50 -1.22 18.04
N VAL A 100 17.67 -0.17 18.23
CA VAL A 100 16.37 -0.27 18.93
C VAL A 100 15.36 -1.10 18.13
N LEU A 101 15.43 -1.04 16.80
CA LEU A 101 14.60 -1.84 15.90
C LEU A 101 15.12 -3.27 15.70
N GLY A 102 16.24 -3.65 16.34
CA GLY A 102 16.83 -4.98 16.24
C GLY A 102 17.60 -5.25 14.94
N GLY A 103 18.17 -4.21 14.34
CA GLY A 103 19.02 -4.29 13.14
C GLY A 103 18.62 -3.30 12.05
N VAL A 104 19.31 -3.37 10.90
CA VAL A 104 19.04 -2.51 9.75
C VAL A 104 17.70 -2.93 9.11
N PRO A 105 16.68 -2.05 9.07
CA PRO A 105 15.38 -2.40 8.51
C PRO A 105 15.44 -2.47 6.99
N GLN A 106 14.91 -3.54 6.41
CA GLN A 106 14.69 -3.69 4.98
C GLN A 106 13.20 -3.54 4.70
N THR A 107 12.85 -2.64 3.80
CA THR A 107 11.46 -2.38 3.43
C THR A 107 11.15 -2.96 2.06
N GLU A 108 10.06 -3.70 1.99
CA GLU A 108 9.47 -4.26 0.78
C GLU A 108 7.99 -3.86 0.74
N ILE A 109 7.47 -3.46 -0.41
CA ILE A 109 6.05 -3.10 -0.57
C ILE A 109 5.52 -3.81 -1.81
N ALA A 110 4.59 -4.73 -1.62
CA ALA A 110 3.91 -5.44 -2.68
C ALA A 110 2.53 -4.84 -2.91
N PHE A 111 2.20 -4.57 -4.16
CA PHE A 111 0.85 -4.22 -4.60
C PHE A 111 0.29 -5.39 -5.39
N ARG A 112 -0.92 -5.83 -5.05
CA ARG A 112 -1.64 -6.94 -5.67
C ARG A 112 -3.06 -6.52 -5.98
N LEU A 113 -3.58 -6.90 -7.15
CA LEU A 113 -4.99 -6.75 -7.47
C LEU A 113 -5.88 -7.50 -6.45
N PRO A 114 -7.13 -7.04 -6.21
CA PRO A 114 -7.77 -5.86 -6.81
C PRO A 114 -7.44 -4.53 -6.12
N GLY A 115 -6.70 -4.53 -5.02
CA GLY A 115 -6.47 -3.33 -4.21
C GLY A 115 -5.81 -3.65 -2.88
N VAL A 116 -4.83 -4.55 -2.90
CA VAL A 116 -4.11 -5.04 -1.73
C VAL A 116 -2.70 -4.47 -1.75
N ARG A 117 -2.28 -3.84 -0.66
CA ARG A 117 -0.92 -3.35 -0.44
C ARG A 117 -0.38 -4.03 0.81
N ILE A 118 0.72 -4.76 0.68
CA ILE A 118 1.42 -5.41 1.78
C ILE A 118 2.78 -4.72 1.92
N GLU A 119 2.96 -4.01 3.03
CA GLU A 119 4.25 -3.43 3.40
C GLU A 119 4.91 -4.29 4.46
N GLN A 120 6.18 -4.64 4.23
CA GLN A 120 6.98 -5.40 5.18
C GLN A 120 8.21 -4.59 5.53
N VAL A 121 8.46 -4.45 6.83
CA VAL A 121 9.71 -3.90 7.36
C VAL A 121 10.32 -4.96 8.24
N GLN A 122 11.43 -5.52 7.77
CA GLN A 122 12.13 -6.62 8.45
C GLN A 122 13.50 -6.17 8.93
N THR A 123 13.80 -6.42 10.19
CA THR A 123 15.15 -6.36 10.75
C THR A 123 15.67 -7.77 11.00
N GLU A 124 16.87 -7.91 11.56
CA GLU A 124 17.43 -9.22 11.91
C GLU A 124 16.59 -9.95 12.96
N ARG A 125 15.89 -9.20 13.82
CA ARG A 125 15.15 -9.75 14.97
C ARG A 125 13.64 -9.56 14.88
N HIS A 126 13.18 -8.59 14.10
CA HIS A 126 11.80 -8.15 14.13
C HIS A 126 11.18 -8.00 12.75
N LEU A 127 9.86 -8.17 12.69
CA LEU A 127 9.04 -7.99 11.51
C LEU A 127 7.90 -7.05 11.87
N TYR A 128 7.69 -6.06 11.03
CA TYR A 128 6.44 -5.32 10.91
C TYR A 128 5.82 -5.65 9.56
N CYS A 129 4.50 -5.86 9.53
CA CYS A 129 3.74 -6.02 8.31
C CYS A 129 2.47 -5.16 8.37
N GLY A 130 2.28 -4.28 7.40
CA GLY A 130 1.06 -3.51 7.19
C GLY A 130 0.30 -4.04 5.98
N LEU A 131 -0.89 -4.60 6.21
CA LEU A 131 -1.84 -5.00 5.16
C LEU A 131 -2.85 -3.89 4.97
N THR A 132 -2.89 -3.29 3.79
CA THR A 132 -3.98 -2.38 3.38
C THR A 132 -4.81 -3.06 2.32
N ALA A 133 -6.12 -3.12 2.51
CA ALA A 133 -7.06 -3.68 1.56
C ALA A 133 -8.16 -2.66 1.24
N ILE A 134 -8.44 -2.52 -0.05
CA ILE A 134 -9.47 -1.65 -0.60
C ILE A 134 -10.69 -2.48 -0.95
N THR A 135 -11.83 -2.14 -0.37
CA THR A 135 -13.10 -2.84 -0.56
C THR A 135 -14.16 -1.84 -1.03
N PRO A 136 -14.63 -1.92 -2.29
CA PRO A 136 -15.73 -1.09 -2.76
C PRO A 136 -16.96 -1.31 -1.87
N ILE A 137 -17.61 -0.22 -1.43
CA ILE A 137 -18.91 -0.28 -0.75
C ILE A 137 -20.01 -0.07 -1.81
N ASP A 138 -19.81 0.93 -2.66
CA ASP A 138 -20.62 1.25 -3.84
C ASP A 138 -19.77 2.02 -4.86
N GLY A 139 -20.39 2.54 -5.93
CA GLY A 139 -19.68 3.26 -7.00
C GLY A 139 -19.03 4.59 -6.60
N GLN A 140 -19.30 5.11 -5.39
CA GLN A 140 -18.76 6.40 -4.92
C GLN A 140 -18.04 6.29 -3.58
N ARG A 141 -18.20 5.18 -2.86
CA ARG A 141 -17.63 4.96 -1.53
C ARG A 141 -16.84 3.68 -1.47
N THR A 142 -15.70 3.78 -0.81
CA THR A 142 -14.77 2.66 -0.67
C THR A 142 -14.28 2.56 0.77
N ARG A 143 -14.22 1.33 1.30
CA ARG A 143 -13.61 1.06 2.60
C ARG A 143 -12.11 0.79 2.42
N VAL A 144 -11.30 1.54 3.15
CA VAL A 144 -9.88 1.28 3.34
C VAL A 144 -9.70 0.57 4.67
N SER A 145 -9.20 -0.66 4.65
CA SER A 145 -8.90 -1.44 5.85
C SER A 145 -7.38 -1.57 5.97
N HIS A 146 -6.80 -1.04 7.05
CA HIS A 146 -5.37 -1.14 7.32
C HIS A 146 -5.14 -1.96 8.60
N VAL A 147 -4.40 -3.06 8.47
CA VAL A 147 -4.15 -4.02 9.55
C VAL A 147 -2.65 -4.13 9.78
N MET A 148 -2.25 -3.94 11.02
CA MET A 148 -0.85 -3.88 11.44
C MET A 148 -0.48 -5.11 12.27
N TYR A 149 0.61 -5.74 11.87
CA TYR A 149 1.23 -6.87 12.51
C TYR A 149 2.65 -6.51 12.90
N TRP A 150 3.10 -6.90 14.09
CA TRP A 150 4.49 -6.73 14.50
C TRP A 150 4.93 -7.80 15.50
N THR A 151 6.21 -8.14 15.46
CA THR A 151 6.83 -9.08 16.41
C THR A 151 7.55 -8.38 17.57
N MET A 152 7.63 -7.04 17.57
CA MET A 152 8.25 -6.23 18.63
C MET A 152 7.37 -6.18 19.89
N PRO A 153 7.71 -6.88 20.99
CA PRO A 153 6.80 -6.98 22.13
C PRO A 153 6.61 -5.65 22.86
N TRP A 154 7.66 -4.81 22.91
CA TRP A 154 7.63 -3.50 23.55
C TRP A 154 6.67 -2.52 22.86
N LEU A 155 6.42 -2.68 21.56
CA LEU A 155 5.46 -1.85 20.82
C LEU A 155 4.01 -2.11 21.28
N ASN A 156 3.75 -3.27 21.90
CA ASN A 156 2.44 -3.57 22.47
C ASN A 156 2.02 -2.61 23.59
N LEU A 157 2.98 -2.06 24.36
CA LEU A 157 2.71 -1.08 25.40
C LEU A 157 2.18 0.24 24.82
N PHE A 158 2.54 0.55 23.57
CA PHE A 158 2.17 1.78 22.89
C PHE A 158 0.96 1.63 21.96
N LYS A 159 0.28 0.46 21.95
CA LYS A 159 -0.93 0.20 21.15
C LYS A 159 -1.96 1.34 21.11
N PRO A 160 -2.38 1.94 22.24
CA PRO A 160 -3.38 3.01 22.20
C PRO A 160 -2.89 4.25 21.44
N LEU A 161 -1.59 4.58 21.55
CA LEU A 161 -0.98 5.68 20.81
C LEU A 161 -0.87 5.32 19.33
N VAL A 162 -0.40 4.10 19.01
CA VAL A 162 -0.31 3.59 17.64
C VAL A 162 -1.66 3.70 16.93
N GLY A 163 -2.76 3.29 17.58
CA GLY A 163 -4.09 3.40 16.99
C GLY A 163 -4.52 4.85 16.70
N ARG A 164 -4.22 5.78 17.61
CA ARG A 164 -4.50 7.20 17.38
C ARG A 164 -3.67 7.77 16.22
N PHE A 165 -2.41 7.37 16.10
CA PHE A 165 -1.55 7.77 14.99
C PHE A 165 -2.00 7.17 13.65
N ALA A 166 -2.30 5.88 13.61
CA ALA A 166 -2.80 5.17 12.43
C ALA A 166 -4.07 5.84 11.88
N ARG A 167 -5.03 6.11 12.76
CA ARG A 167 -6.26 6.82 12.40
C ARG A 167 -6.00 8.22 11.87
N ALA A 168 -5.16 9.00 12.54
CA ALA A 168 -4.84 10.36 12.11
C ALA A 168 -4.11 10.39 10.77
N PHE A 169 -3.23 9.42 10.52
CA PHE A 169 -2.52 9.25 9.26
C PHE A 169 -3.50 8.94 8.12
N LEU A 170 -4.36 7.92 8.29
CA LEU A 170 -5.37 7.56 7.29
C LEU A 170 -6.41 8.66 7.04
N ASP A 171 -6.78 9.44 8.06
CA ASP A 171 -7.71 10.56 7.87
C ASP A 171 -7.11 11.70 7.03
N GLN A 172 -5.78 11.88 7.04
CA GLN A 172 -5.13 12.85 6.16
C GLN A 172 -5.29 12.43 4.69
N ASP A 173 -5.07 11.15 4.38
CA ASP A 173 -5.25 10.60 3.04
C ASP A 173 -6.71 10.71 2.59
N ARG A 174 -7.64 10.32 3.47
CA ARG A 174 -9.08 10.44 3.21
C ARG A 174 -9.47 11.87 2.82
N ARG A 175 -8.95 12.87 3.55
CA ARG A 175 -9.24 14.29 3.26
C ARG A 175 -8.68 14.73 1.91
N VAL A 176 -7.49 14.27 1.53
CA VAL A 176 -6.88 14.59 0.24
C VAL A 176 -7.68 13.97 -0.90
N VAL A 177 -8.03 12.68 -0.79
CA VAL A 177 -8.87 11.99 -1.77
C VAL A 177 -10.24 12.68 -1.91
N ALA A 178 -10.87 13.06 -0.80
CA ALA A 178 -12.14 13.79 -0.84
C ALA A 178 -12.03 15.14 -1.57
N ARG A 179 -10.92 15.88 -1.39
CA ARG A 179 -10.66 17.13 -2.13
C ARG A 179 -10.37 16.88 -3.61
N GLN A 180 -9.64 15.82 -3.94
CA GLN A 180 -9.40 15.41 -5.32
C GLN A 180 -10.72 15.15 -6.05
N GLN A 181 -11.65 14.43 -5.40
CA GLN A 181 -12.98 14.17 -5.95
C GLN A 181 -13.78 15.45 -6.22
N GLN A 182 -13.67 16.47 -5.37
CA GLN A 182 -14.28 17.78 -5.63
C GLN A 182 -13.69 18.45 -6.87
N GLY A 183 -12.38 18.36 -7.06
CA GLY A 183 -11.69 18.92 -8.24
C GLY A 183 -12.03 18.18 -9.54
N LEU A 184 -12.16 16.86 -9.50
CA LEU A 184 -12.48 16.04 -10.67
C LEU A 184 -13.86 16.34 -11.28
N ARG A 185 -14.79 16.90 -10.50
CA ARG A 185 -16.11 17.36 -10.98
C ARG A 185 -16.01 18.42 -12.09
N PHE A 186 -14.89 19.15 -12.16
CA PHE A 186 -14.65 20.17 -13.18
C PHE A 186 -13.97 19.61 -14.44
N ASN A 187 -13.77 18.29 -14.52
CA ASN A 187 -13.14 17.58 -15.64
C ASN A 187 -11.81 18.23 -16.11
N PRO A 188 -10.85 18.47 -15.20
CA PRO A 188 -9.57 19.07 -15.58
C PRO A 188 -8.78 18.09 -16.47
N ARG A 189 -7.94 18.63 -17.37
CA ARG A 189 -6.95 17.80 -18.06
C ARG A 189 -5.95 17.25 -17.04
N LEU A 190 -5.97 15.94 -16.84
CA LEU A 190 -5.03 15.26 -15.95
C LEU A 190 -3.70 15.01 -16.68
N MET A 191 -2.60 15.16 -15.95
CA MET A 191 -1.25 14.90 -16.43
C MET A 191 -0.58 13.91 -15.48
N LEU A 192 -0.03 12.84 -16.03
CA LEU A 192 0.76 11.89 -15.27
C LEU A 192 2.24 12.31 -15.30
N ILE A 193 2.86 12.38 -14.13
CA ILE A 193 4.28 12.64 -13.91
C ILE A 193 5.03 11.30 -13.99
N ASN A 194 5.70 11.04 -15.13
CA ASN A 194 6.53 9.86 -15.46
C ASN A 194 6.70 8.81 -14.34
N ASP A 195 7.88 8.74 -13.71
CA ASP A 195 8.25 7.70 -12.74
C ASP A 195 7.36 7.71 -11.49
N ALA A 196 6.85 8.87 -11.08
CA ALA A 196 6.00 9.00 -9.89
C ALA A 196 4.65 8.27 -10.10
N ASP A 197 4.09 8.39 -11.30
CA ASP A 197 2.79 7.82 -11.66
C ASP A 197 2.89 6.46 -12.37
N GLN A 198 4.09 5.93 -12.57
CA GLN A 198 4.31 4.65 -13.24
C GLN A 198 3.60 3.49 -12.51
N GLN A 199 3.52 3.53 -11.18
CA GLN A 199 2.79 2.53 -10.39
C GLN A 199 1.28 2.55 -10.70
N ALA A 200 0.68 3.73 -10.88
CA ALA A 200 -0.72 3.86 -11.27
C ALA A 200 -0.96 3.33 -12.70
N ARG A 201 -0.01 3.58 -13.62
CA ARG A 201 -0.06 3.01 -14.98
C ARG A 201 -0.02 1.48 -14.96
N TRP A 202 0.88 0.90 -14.18
CA TRP A 202 0.96 -0.55 -13.99
C TRP A 202 -0.32 -1.11 -13.41
N TYR A 203 -0.93 -0.45 -12.41
CA TYR A 203 -2.21 -0.87 -11.85
C TYR A 203 -3.31 -1.01 -12.91
N PHE A 204 -3.49 -0.01 -13.77
CA PHE A 204 -4.50 -0.09 -14.84
C PHE A 204 -4.15 -1.13 -15.92
N GLN A 205 -2.87 -1.30 -16.25
CA GLN A 205 -2.43 -2.36 -17.16
C GLN A 205 -2.73 -3.75 -16.58
N LEU A 206 -2.42 -3.96 -15.31
CA LEU A 206 -2.71 -5.18 -14.56
C LEU A 206 -4.21 -5.47 -14.55
N LYS A 207 -5.06 -4.48 -14.22
CA LYS A 207 -6.53 -4.66 -14.24
C LYS A 207 -7.05 -5.10 -15.59
N ARG A 208 -6.61 -4.43 -16.66
CA ARG A 208 -7.04 -4.75 -18.04
C ARG A 208 -6.63 -6.17 -18.42
N GLU A 209 -5.42 -6.57 -18.06
CA GLU A 209 -4.89 -7.89 -18.34
C GLU A 209 -5.55 -9.00 -17.51
N TYR A 210 -5.87 -8.71 -16.24
CA TYR A 210 -6.67 -9.61 -15.41
C TYR A 210 -8.07 -9.81 -16.00
N GLN A 211 -8.73 -8.74 -16.44
CA GLN A 211 -10.03 -8.82 -17.11
C GLN A 211 -9.93 -9.65 -18.41
N ARG A 212 -8.91 -9.41 -19.24
CA ARG A 212 -8.65 -10.19 -20.46
C ARG A 212 -8.48 -11.69 -20.15
N ALA A 213 -7.67 -12.03 -19.15
CA ALA A 213 -7.46 -13.42 -18.73
C ALA A 213 -8.78 -14.06 -18.27
N MET A 214 -9.59 -13.33 -17.50
CA MET A 214 -10.90 -13.79 -17.07
C MET A 214 -11.88 -14.00 -18.23
N ASP A 215 -11.90 -13.11 -19.22
CA ASP A 215 -12.84 -13.20 -20.34
C ASP A 215 -12.45 -14.27 -21.36
N SER A 216 -11.14 -14.45 -21.59
CA SER A 216 -10.62 -15.44 -22.55
C SER A 216 -10.40 -16.83 -21.97
N GLY A 217 -10.30 -16.96 -20.64
CA GLY A 217 -9.88 -18.20 -19.96
C GLY A 217 -8.39 -18.51 -20.11
N GLU A 218 -7.61 -17.61 -20.73
CA GLU A 218 -6.16 -17.76 -20.83
C GLU A 218 -5.47 -17.43 -19.49
N PRO A 219 -4.25 -17.97 -19.25
CA PRO A 219 -3.46 -17.59 -18.09
C PRO A 219 -3.15 -16.09 -18.07
N PHE A 220 -3.26 -15.48 -16.89
CA PHE A 220 -2.84 -14.11 -16.64
C PHE A 220 -1.35 -13.94 -16.94
N ARG A 221 -1.00 -12.92 -17.72
CA ARG A 221 0.40 -12.57 -18.02
C ARG A 221 0.72 -11.21 -17.42
N ASN A 222 1.57 -11.16 -16.42
CA ASN A 222 1.91 -9.89 -15.78
C ASN A 222 2.54 -8.91 -16.81
N PRO A 223 1.93 -7.75 -17.11
CA PRO A 223 2.45 -6.78 -18.08
C PRO A 223 3.55 -5.88 -17.49
N VAL A 224 3.87 -6.00 -16.20
CA VAL A 224 4.89 -5.20 -15.54
C VAL A 224 6.27 -5.75 -15.85
N GLU A 225 7.16 -4.85 -16.29
CA GLU A 225 8.58 -5.13 -16.45
C GLU A 225 9.36 -4.60 -15.24
N ALA A 226 10.49 -5.25 -14.93
CA ALA A 226 11.36 -4.78 -13.87
C ALA A 226 11.93 -3.40 -14.22
N ALA A 227 11.78 -2.44 -13.31
CA ALA A 227 12.20 -1.06 -13.54
C ALA A 227 12.74 -0.41 -12.27
N ILE A 228 13.61 0.58 -12.45
CA ILE A 228 14.03 1.48 -11.36
C ILE A 228 13.27 2.78 -11.57
N LEU A 229 12.45 3.15 -10.59
CA LEU A 229 11.69 4.39 -10.61
C LEU A 229 12.37 5.42 -9.71
N SER A 230 12.44 6.66 -10.19
CA SER A 230 13.07 7.78 -9.50
C SER A 230 12.09 8.92 -9.25
N TRP A 231 12.03 9.45 -8.03
CA TRP A 231 11.20 10.60 -7.71
C TRP A 231 11.77 11.41 -6.55
N ARG A 232 11.28 12.64 -6.37
CA ARG A 232 11.68 13.53 -5.27
C ARG A 232 10.58 13.57 -4.21
N SER A 233 10.91 13.15 -2.99
CA SER A 233 10.02 13.15 -1.81
C SER A 233 10.79 13.01 -0.50
#